data_AF-A0A485M4C4-F1
#
_entry.id   AF-A0A485M4C4-F1
#
_cell.length_a   1.000
_cell.length_b   1.000
_cell.length_c   1.000
_cell.angle_alpha   90.00
_cell.angle_beta   90.00
_cell.angle_gamma   90.00
#
_symmetry.space_group_name_H-M   'P 1'
#
loop_
_entity.id
_entity.type
_entity.pdbx_description
1 polymer ?
#
loop_
_entity_poly.entity_id
_entity_poly.type
_entity_poly.pdbx_seq_one_letter_code
_entity_poly.pdbx_strand_id
1 'polypeptide(L)'
;MSSISLNREKESLLDEYNFLTKKPFMAVLNLDETQLIAGNYPEKEEVISFATDNRVALIETCAQIEMEISQLQPEERAEFLKDLHLQESGTSRLARAAYEHLGLISFFTVGEDEVKAWTIRKGTTAQKAAGKIHSDLEHCNLGLPGIAK
;
A
#
# COMPACT_ATOMS: atom_id res chain seq x y z
N MET A 1 18.30 -14.10 1.42
CA MET A 1 18.74 -12.96 0.58
C MET A 1 19.91 -12.25 1.28
N SER A 2 21.03 -11.99 0.59
CA SER A 2 22.26 -11.43 1.20
C SER A 2 22.03 -10.02 1.76
N SER A 3 22.14 -9.86 3.08
CA SER A 3 22.17 -8.54 3.72
C SER A 3 23.60 -8.01 3.79
N ILE A 4 23.90 -6.96 3.03
CA ILE A 4 25.14 -6.17 3.21
C ILE A 4 24.77 -4.94 4.01
N SER A 5 25.38 -4.76 5.18
CA SER A 5 25.25 -3.53 5.96
C SER A 5 26.10 -2.44 5.31
N LEU A 6 25.47 -1.37 4.82
CA LEU A 6 26.12 -0.28 4.09
C LEU A 6 26.12 1.00 4.92
N ASN A 7 27.21 1.76 4.82
CA ASN A 7 27.29 3.10 5.42
C ASN A 7 26.56 4.12 4.52
N ARG A 8 26.11 5.24 5.08
CA ARG A 8 25.26 6.27 4.42
C ARG A 8 25.84 6.79 3.09
N GLU A 9 27.16 6.95 3.00
CA GLU A 9 27.84 7.38 1.76
C GLU A 9 27.76 6.33 0.65
N LYS A 10 27.87 5.04 1.01
CA LYS A 10 27.72 3.93 0.06
C LYS A 10 26.27 3.74 -0.37
N GLU A 11 25.30 4.02 0.52
CA GLU A 11 23.88 4.00 0.16
C GLU A 11 23.54 5.03 -0.92
N SER A 12 24.07 6.26 -0.81
CA SER A 12 23.86 7.33 -1.80
C SER A 12 24.44 6.97 -3.17
N LEU A 13 25.63 6.36 -3.21
CA LEU A 13 26.23 5.89 -4.46
C LEU A 13 25.39 4.78 -5.10
N LEU A 14 24.82 3.88 -4.30
CA LEU A 14 23.97 2.78 -4.78
C LEU A 14 22.59 3.24 -5.25
N ASP A 15 22.09 4.38 -4.76
CA ASP A 15 20.84 4.97 -5.21
C ASP A 15 20.90 5.44 -6.68
N GLU A 16 22.07 5.90 -7.15
CA GLU A 16 22.25 6.30 -8.55
C GLU A 16 22.06 5.12 -9.52
N TYR A 17 22.43 3.91 -9.10
CA TYR A 17 22.34 2.70 -9.93
C TYR A 17 20.93 2.07 -9.95
N ASN A 18 19.99 2.52 -9.11
CA ASN A 18 18.60 2.06 -9.10
C ASN A 18 18.41 0.52 -9.13
N PHE A 19 19.19 -0.21 -8.32
CA PHE A 19 19.14 -1.69 -8.29
C PHE A 19 17.73 -2.23 -8.02
N LEU A 20 17.29 -3.17 -8.86
CA LEU A 20 15.98 -3.82 -8.71
C LEU A 20 15.84 -4.57 -7.39
N THR A 21 16.92 -5.19 -6.89
CA THR A 21 16.94 -5.94 -5.63
C THR A 21 16.82 -5.07 -4.38
N LYS A 22 17.06 -3.75 -4.51
CA LYS A 22 16.86 -2.79 -3.42
C LYS A 22 15.41 -2.29 -3.37
N LYS A 23 14.65 -2.46 -4.46
CA LYS A 23 13.26 -2.00 -4.49
C LYS A 23 12.40 -2.83 -3.54
N PRO A 24 11.49 -2.18 -2.80
CA PRO A 24 10.49 -2.91 -2.02
C PRO A 24 9.67 -3.78 -2.94
N PHE A 25 9.42 -5.02 -2.54
CA PHE A 25 8.57 -5.95 -3.28
C PHE A 25 7.61 -6.65 -2.32
N MET A 26 6.48 -7.07 -2.86
CA MET A 26 5.43 -7.77 -2.14
C MET A 26 5.02 -9.01 -2.92
N ALA A 27 4.58 -10.04 -2.21
CA ALA A 27 4.08 -11.28 -2.78
C ALA A 27 2.56 -11.25 -2.79
N VAL A 28 1.97 -11.50 -3.95
CA VAL A 28 0.52 -11.69 -4.11
C VAL A 28 0.29 -13.14 -4.47
N LEU A 29 -0.35 -13.88 -3.56
CA LEU A 29 -0.69 -15.27 -3.75
C LEU A 29 -2.10 -15.35 -4.34
N ASN A 30 -2.19 -15.88 -5.55
CA ASN A 30 -3.45 -16.17 -6.20
C ASN A 30 -3.94 -17.56 -5.76
N LEU A 31 -5.06 -17.59 -5.04
CA LEU A 31 -5.72 -18.78 -4.53
C LEU A 31 -7.00 -19.06 -5.30
N ASP A 32 -7.45 -20.31 -5.25
CA ASP A 32 -8.80 -20.67 -5.68
C ASP A 32 -9.84 -20.15 -4.67
N GLU A 33 -11.08 -20.00 -5.12
CA GLU A 33 -12.19 -19.50 -4.30
C GLU A 33 -12.37 -20.31 -3.01
N THR A 34 -12.35 -21.64 -3.12
CA THR A 34 -12.52 -22.55 -1.98
C THR A 34 -11.40 -22.39 -0.95
N GLN A 35 -10.16 -22.20 -1.41
CA GLN A 35 -8.99 -22.01 -0.55
C GLN A 35 -9.01 -20.64 0.14
N LEU A 36 -9.45 -19.60 -0.59
CA LEU A 36 -9.58 -18.26 -0.04
C LEU A 36 -10.66 -18.20 1.04
N ILE A 37 -11.83 -18.80 0.79
CA ILE A 37 -12.95 -18.85 1.75
C ILE A 37 -12.60 -19.72 2.96
N ALA A 38 -11.99 -20.89 2.75
CA ALA A 38 -11.54 -21.76 3.83
C ALA A 38 -10.37 -21.15 4.63
N GLY A 39 -9.67 -20.17 4.06
CA GLY A 39 -8.48 -19.57 4.64
C GLY A 39 -7.34 -20.57 4.83
N ASN A 40 -7.30 -21.64 4.03
CA ASN A 40 -6.30 -22.70 4.16
C ASN A 40 -5.94 -23.29 2.80
N TYR A 41 -4.66 -23.62 2.63
CA TYR A 41 -4.09 -24.24 1.42
C TYR A 41 -2.84 -25.04 1.81
N PRO A 42 -2.45 -26.06 1.02
CA PRO A 42 -1.49 -27.09 1.46
C PRO A 42 -0.13 -26.54 1.92
N GLU A 43 0.34 -25.45 1.32
CA GLU A 43 1.65 -24.84 1.58
C GLU A 43 1.56 -23.55 2.44
N LYS A 44 0.45 -23.33 3.15
CA LYS A 44 0.21 -22.05 3.87
C LYS A 44 1.31 -21.69 4.87
N GLU A 45 1.72 -22.64 5.69
CA GLU A 45 2.75 -22.41 6.71
C GLU A 45 4.11 -22.07 6.08
N GLU A 46 4.48 -22.74 4.99
CA GLU A 46 5.74 -22.49 4.27
C GLU A 46 5.75 -21.10 3.64
N VAL A 47 4.65 -20.68 3.02
CA VAL A 47 4.54 -19.35 2.39
C VAL A 47 4.59 -18.24 3.44
N ILE A 48 3.91 -18.41 4.58
CA ILE A 48 3.94 -17.44 5.68
C ILE A 48 5.35 -17.36 6.29
N SER A 49 6.01 -18.50 6.49
CA SER A 49 7.38 -18.57 6.98
C SER A 49 8.34 -17.84 6.05
N PHE A 50 8.28 -18.13 4.74
CA PHE A 50 9.10 -17.47 3.73
C PHE A 50 8.89 -15.95 3.70
N ALA A 51 7.63 -15.49 3.77
CA ALA A 51 7.31 -14.07 3.78
C ALA A 51 7.86 -13.37 5.04
N THR A 52 7.76 -14.02 6.20
CA THR A 52 8.25 -13.51 7.47
C THR A 52 9.79 -13.41 7.48
N ASP A 53 10.47 -14.47 7.06
CA ASP A 53 11.94 -14.54 7.02
C ASP A 53 12.56 -13.51 6.07
N ASN A 54 11.89 -13.26 4.94
CA ASN A 54 12.36 -12.30 3.95
C ASN A 54 11.77 -10.89 4.14
N ARG A 55 10.94 -10.67 5.17
CA ARG A 55 10.24 -9.40 5.44
C ARG A 55 9.44 -8.87 4.25
N VAL A 56 8.77 -9.79 3.57
CA VAL A 56 7.96 -9.51 2.37
C VAL A 56 6.49 -9.43 2.78
N ALA A 57 5.80 -8.39 2.33
CA ALA A 57 4.35 -8.31 2.51
C ALA A 57 3.66 -9.39 1.66
N LEU A 58 2.83 -10.23 2.29
CA LEU A 58 2.08 -11.31 1.63
C LEU A 58 0.59 -10.94 1.56
N ILE A 59 -0.02 -11.13 0.40
CA ILE A 59 -1.45 -10.86 0.17
C ILE A 59 -2.08 -12.06 -0.51
N GLU A 60 -3.05 -12.66 0.16
CA GLU A 60 -3.86 -13.78 -0.34
C GLU A 60 -5.11 -13.23 -1.05
N THR A 61 -5.28 -13.54 -2.33
CA THR A 61 -6.41 -13.08 -3.15
C THR A 61 -6.82 -14.14 -4.17
N CYS A 62 -8.03 -14.03 -4.72
CA CYS A 62 -8.47 -14.85 -5.85
C CYS A 62 -8.77 -13.93 -7.05
N ALA A 63 -7.97 -14.02 -8.11
CA ALA A 63 -8.11 -13.16 -9.28
C ALA A 63 -9.46 -13.32 -9.98
N GLN A 64 -10.06 -14.51 -9.94
CA GLN A 64 -11.37 -14.76 -10.53
C GLN A 64 -12.47 -14.00 -9.79
N ILE A 65 -12.51 -14.10 -8.46
CA ILE A 65 -13.44 -13.34 -7.62
C ILE A 65 -13.27 -11.83 -7.82
N GLU A 66 -12.03 -11.35 -7.88
CA GLU A 66 -11.75 -9.92 -8.11
C GLU A 66 -12.24 -9.44 -9.48
N MET A 67 -12.15 -10.29 -10.50
CA MET A 67 -12.67 -9.98 -11.83
C MET A 67 -14.20 -9.84 -11.80
N GLU A 68 -14.89 -10.72 -11.10
CA GLU A 68 -16.35 -10.65 -10.92
C GLU A 68 -16.74 -9.37 -10.16
N ILE A 69 -16.07 -9.10 -9.03
CA ILE A 69 -16.25 -7.87 -8.23
C ILE A 69 -16.06 -6.59 -9.06
N SER A 70 -15.14 -6.61 -10.03
CA SER A 70 -14.85 -5.46 -10.88
C SER A 70 -15.96 -5.14 -11.89
N GLN A 71 -16.79 -6.13 -12.22
CA GLN A 71 -17.89 -6.00 -13.18
C GLN A 71 -19.22 -5.65 -12.51
N LEU A 72 -19.33 -5.86 -11.20
CA LEU A 72 -20.52 -5.53 -10.42
C LEU A 72 -20.66 -4.01 -10.19
N GLN A 73 -21.92 -3.57 -10.10
CA GLN A 73 -22.22 -2.20 -9.68
C GLN A 73 -21.88 -2.00 -8.19
N PRO A 74 -21.64 -0.74 -7.75
CA PRO A 74 -21.28 -0.45 -6.37
C PRO A 74 -22.24 -1.03 -5.32
N GLU A 75 -23.53 -1.05 -5.62
CA GLU A 75 -24.58 -1.56 -4.74
C GLU A 75 -24.51 -3.09 -4.62
N GLU A 76 -24.29 -3.79 -5.73
CA GLU A 76 -24.19 -5.26 -5.80
C GLU A 76 -22.88 -5.76 -5.18
N ARG A 77 -21.81 -4.97 -5.27
CA ARG A 77 -20.49 -5.32 -4.74
C ARG A 77 -20.53 -5.59 -3.24
N ALA A 78 -21.28 -4.79 -2.48
CA ALA A 78 -21.35 -4.92 -1.03
C ALA A 78 -22.07 -6.22 -0.62
N GLU A 79 -23.11 -6.60 -1.35
CA GLU A 79 -23.84 -7.87 -1.13
C GLU A 79 -22.95 -9.06 -1.49
N PHE A 80 -22.28 -9.02 -2.64
CA PHE A 80 -21.39 -10.10 -3.09
C PHE A 80 -20.22 -10.36 -2.12
N LEU A 81 -19.58 -9.29 -1.62
CA LEU A 81 -18.52 -9.40 -0.61
C LEU A 81 -19.04 -10.04 0.69
N LYS A 82 -20.26 -9.67 1.10
CA LYS A 82 -20.89 -10.20 2.31
C LYS A 82 -21.20 -11.70 2.18
N ASP A 83 -21.66 -12.15 1.01
CA ASP A 83 -21.93 -13.56 0.74
C ASP A 83 -20.65 -14.41 0.79
N LEU A 84 -19.54 -13.86 0.29
CA LEU A 84 -18.21 -14.47 0.39
C LEU A 84 -17.55 -14.33 1.76
N HIS A 85 -18.22 -13.71 2.74
CA HIS A 85 -17.69 -13.42 4.08
C HIS A 85 -16.41 -12.55 4.04
N LEU A 86 -16.25 -11.75 3.00
CA LEU A 86 -15.15 -10.81 2.82
C LEU A 86 -15.58 -9.40 3.24
N GLN A 87 -14.75 -8.74 4.05
CA GLN A 87 -14.99 -7.34 4.47
C GLN A 87 -14.65 -6.34 3.34
N GLU A 88 -13.70 -6.69 2.48
CA GLU A 88 -13.17 -5.83 1.43
C GLU A 88 -12.54 -6.66 0.30
N SER A 89 -12.55 -6.12 -0.92
CA SER A 89 -11.90 -6.77 -2.06
C SER A 89 -10.39 -6.94 -1.86
N GLY A 90 -9.83 -8.01 -2.40
CA GLY A 90 -8.40 -8.25 -2.51
C GLY A 90 -7.65 -7.10 -3.18
N THR A 91 -8.24 -6.45 -4.18
CA THR A 91 -7.66 -5.27 -4.84
C THR A 91 -7.52 -4.09 -3.89
N SER A 92 -8.53 -3.80 -3.05
CA SER A 92 -8.45 -2.77 -2.00
C SER A 92 -7.39 -3.12 -0.94
N ARG A 93 -7.31 -4.39 -0.53
CA ARG A 93 -6.26 -4.88 0.39
C ARG A 93 -4.87 -4.69 -0.19
N LEU A 94 -4.69 -5.04 -1.46
CA LEU A 94 -3.45 -4.84 -2.22
C LEU A 94 -3.06 -3.37 -2.29
N ALA A 95 -4.01 -2.50 -2.64
CA ALA A 95 -3.77 -1.07 -2.71
C ALA A 95 -3.34 -0.48 -1.35
N ARG A 96 -4.01 -0.84 -0.26
CA ARG A 96 -3.66 -0.40 1.09
C ARG A 96 -2.28 -0.89 1.51
N ALA A 97 -2.01 -2.18 1.35
CA ALA A 97 -0.72 -2.76 1.69
C ALA A 97 0.42 -2.15 0.85
N ALA A 98 0.20 -1.86 -0.42
CA ALA A 98 1.17 -1.17 -1.27
C ALA A 98 1.44 0.26 -0.77
N TYR A 99 0.39 0.99 -0.36
CA TYR A 99 0.53 2.32 0.23
C TYR A 99 1.39 2.32 1.50
N GLU A 100 1.09 1.39 2.41
CA GLU A 100 1.85 1.22 3.66
C GLU A 100 3.29 0.81 3.40
N HIS A 101 3.50 -0.14 2.48
CA HIS A 101 4.83 -0.66 2.14
C HIS A 101 5.71 0.40 1.46
N LEU A 102 5.11 1.31 0.68
CA LEU A 102 5.80 2.48 0.11
C LEU A 102 6.00 3.62 1.13
N GLY A 103 5.46 3.49 2.33
CA GLY A 103 5.49 4.51 3.37
C GLY A 103 4.70 5.77 3.00
N LEU A 104 3.60 5.60 2.26
CA LEU A 104 2.73 6.68 1.82
C LEU A 104 1.57 6.87 2.81
N ILE A 105 1.16 8.12 2.97
CA ILE A 105 -0.03 8.51 3.73
C ILE A 105 -0.82 9.51 2.90
N SER A 106 -2.11 9.64 3.20
CA SER A 106 -2.98 10.64 2.59
C SER A 106 -3.37 11.70 3.62
N PHE A 107 -3.35 12.97 3.21
CA PHE A 107 -3.97 14.06 3.96
C PHE A 107 -5.09 14.68 3.12
N PHE A 108 -6.05 15.32 3.79
CA PHE A 108 -7.23 15.85 3.13
C PHE A 108 -7.25 17.37 3.15
N THR A 109 -7.71 17.96 2.06
CA THR A 109 -8.17 19.35 2.01
C THR A 109 -9.68 19.34 1.90
N VAL A 110 -10.35 20.07 2.78
CA VAL A 110 -11.81 20.19 2.82
C VAL A 110 -12.14 21.66 2.52
N GLY A 111 -12.76 21.90 1.37
CA GLY A 111 -13.39 23.17 1.02
C GLY A 111 -14.92 23.02 1.03
N GLU A 112 -15.62 24.13 0.81
CA GLU A 112 -17.09 24.11 0.69
C GLU A 112 -17.55 23.32 -0.53
N ASP A 113 -16.78 23.38 -1.63
CA ASP A 113 -17.12 22.74 -2.90
C ASP A 113 -16.38 21.42 -3.18
N GLU A 114 -15.24 21.16 -2.53
CA GLU A 114 -14.40 20.00 -2.84
C GLU A 114 -13.71 19.41 -1.61
N VAL A 115 -13.74 18.08 -1.51
CA VAL A 115 -12.90 17.30 -0.60
C VAL A 115 -11.91 16.50 -1.42
N LYS A 116 -10.62 16.72 -1.18
CA LYS A 116 -9.55 16.07 -1.95
C LYS A 116 -8.52 15.40 -1.04
N ALA A 117 -8.09 14.21 -1.43
CA ALA A 117 -7.03 13.45 -0.78
C ALA A 117 -5.71 13.65 -1.53
N TRP A 118 -4.62 13.91 -0.80
CA TRP A 118 -3.29 14.15 -1.33
C TRP A 118 -2.29 13.14 -0.78
N THR A 119 -1.59 12.45 -1.67
CA THR A 119 -0.59 11.43 -1.32
C THR A 119 0.77 12.04 -1.00
N ILE A 120 1.29 11.77 0.20
CA ILE A 120 2.62 12.18 0.66
C ILE A 120 3.36 11.00 1.30
N ARG A 121 4.68 11.11 1.46
CA ARG A 121 5.44 10.14 2.27
C ARG A 121 5.25 10.42 3.76
N LYS A 122 5.21 9.39 4.57
CA LYS A 122 5.20 9.51 6.03
C LYS A 122 6.42 10.32 6.49
N GLY A 123 6.20 11.30 7.37
CA GLY A 123 7.23 12.22 7.84
C GLY A 123 7.54 13.40 6.90
N THR A 124 6.77 13.59 5.80
CA THR A 124 6.84 14.81 4.99
C THR A 124 6.39 16.00 5.83
N THR A 125 7.18 17.07 5.89
CA THR A 125 6.82 18.28 6.66
C THR A 125 5.57 18.97 6.09
N ALA A 126 4.85 19.70 6.94
CA ALA A 126 3.65 20.44 6.55
C ALA A 126 3.89 21.37 5.33
N GLN A 127 5.05 22.04 5.26
CA GLN A 127 5.43 22.89 4.12
C GLN A 127 5.54 22.09 2.82
N LYS A 128 6.27 20.98 2.82
CA LYS A 128 6.41 20.11 1.63
C LYS A 128 5.09 19.44 1.25
N ALA A 129 4.24 19.13 2.22
CA ALA A 129 2.90 18.63 1.98
C ALA A 129 2.01 19.70 1.32
N ALA A 130 2.09 20.96 1.77
CA ALA A 130 1.37 22.08 1.16
C ALA A 130 1.81 22.35 -0.28
N GLY A 131 3.09 22.12 -0.60
CA GLY A 131 3.61 22.12 -1.97
C GLY A 131 2.91 21.16 -2.93
N LYS A 132 2.30 20.07 -2.43
CA LYS A 132 1.47 19.17 -3.26
C LYS A 132 0.17 19.82 -3.71
N ILE A 133 -0.38 20.75 -2.94
CA ILE A 133 -1.58 21.51 -3.29
C ILE A 133 -1.22 22.59 -4.32
N HIS A 134 -0.20 23.39 -4.01
CA HIS A 134 0.32 24.42 -4.90
C HIS A 134 1.78 24.78 -4.53
N SER A 135 2.65 24.99 -5.51
CA SER A 135 4.08 25.27 -5.30
C SER A 135 4.33 26.48 -4.39
N ASP A 136 3.50 27.50 -4.48
CA ASP A 136 3.65 28.73 -3.69
C ASP A 136 3.42 28.51 -2.19
N LEU A 137 2.64 27.49 -1.83
CA LEU A 137 2.40 27.12 -0.43
C LEU A 137 3.58 26.36 0.17
N GLU A 138 4.51 25.84 -0.64
CA GLU A 138 5.71 25.14 -0.17
C GLU A 138 6.69 26.10 0.55
N HIS A 139 6.76 27.35 0.07
CA HIS A 139 7.67 28.37 0.62
C HIS A 139 7.03 29.22 1.71
N CYS A 140 5.74 29.05 1.96
CA CYS A 140 5.04 29.77 3.02
C CYS A 140 5.35 29.11 4.37
N ASN A 141 5.89 29.88 5.31
CA ASN A 141 6.21 29.39 6.65
C ASN A 141 4.91 29.21 7.46
N LEU A 142 4.14 28.19 7.10
CA LEU A 142 2.92 27.80 7.78
C LEU A 142 3.34 27.19 9.12
N GLY A 143 3.30 27.99 10.18
CA GLY A 143 3.49 27.56 11.57
C GLY A 143 2.35 26.67 12.04
N LEU A 144 2.06 25.59 11.30
CA LEU A 144 1.03 24.60 11.61
C LEU A 144 1.62 23.55 12.55
N PRO A 145 1.20 23.52 13.82
CA PRO A 145 1.58 22.44 14.71
C PRO A 145 0.81 21.17 14.32
N GLY A 146 1.54 20.09 14.05
CA GLY A 146 0.98 18.73 14.19
C GLY A 146 0.52 18.00 12.92
N ILE A 147 0.65 18.57 11.73
CA ILE A 147 0.39 17.80 10.50
C ILE A 147 1.72 17.15 10.07
N ALA A 148 1.85 15.85 10.33
CA ALA A 148 3.00 14.97 10.08
C ALA A 148 4.09 14.94 11.17
N LYS A 149 3.79 14.23 12.25
CA LYS A 149 4.76 13.34 12.91
C LYS A 149 4.25 11.91 12.84
#